data_AF-A0A7C5XFE4-F1
#
_entry.id   AF-A0A7C5XFE4-F1
#
_cell.length_a   1.000
_cell.length_b   1.000
_cell.length_c   1.000
_cell.angle_alpha   90.00
_cell.angle_beta   90.00
_cell.angle_gamma   90.00
#
_symmetry.space_group_name_H-M   'P 1'
#
loop_
_entity.id
_entity.type
_entity.pdbx_description
1 polymer ?
#
loop_
_entity_poly.entity_id
_entity_poly.type
_entity_poly.pdbx_seq_one_letter_code
_entity_poly.pdbx_strand_id
1 'polypeptide(L)'
;MGEYPKAEVSEGLVSIIVPDLSKYLVGNRPEPAHAPVFYNPRMEVNRSLSISILNGYLSYVGRAGITVCEPLSGTGVRAVRYAKEVYGISRVIANDISERAYELIKLNADKNGLNDIIIAYRDDANNVLLRVAREGGCDVIDIDPFGSPQPFIENSLRAIKDQGLLCVTATDVGVLSGKYPLKCVRRYGSLPQRFPFRFEVGVRILIYAIARYALAMDYGVRPLVSFMDGHYYRVCALVIKDRSYAVETLKGLGYAYYRPSLLRRGLVQGFPIPNMANPNLAGPLWVGDLWDAEFINGYMLRNVRDYFSERARELAGMLGEESLSPNIPYALTTEVSRDVGRELPINDVISIIRRIGYQAYRSHFHPKGFRTDADLMRVRDLVKQLK
;
A
#
# COMPACT_ATOMS: atom_id res chain seq x y z
N MET A 1 7.14 22.43 28.59
CA MET A 1 6.31 21.91 27.48
C MET A 1 4.88 21.75 28.00
N GLY A 2 3.89 22.41 27.40
CA GLY A 2 2.52 22.35 27.91
C GLY A 2 1.97 20.93 27.93
N GLU A 3 1.40 20.52 29.07
CA GLU A 3 0.60 19.31 29.18
C GLU A 3 -0.57 19.40 28.20
N TYR A 4 -0.83 18.30 27.49
CA TYR A 4 -2.03 18.13 26.68
C TYR A 4 -2.74 16.84 27.15
N PRO A 5 -4.07 16.78 27.06
CA PRO A 5 -4.83 15.60 27.47
C PRO A 5 -4.41 14.35 26.68
N LYS A 6 -4.18 13.25 27.40
CA LYS A 6 -3.83 11.95 26.82
C LYS A 6 -4.87 10.91 27.20
N ALA A 7 -5.02 9.91 26.35
CA ALA A 7 -5.87 8.75 26.59
C ALA A 7 -5.05 7.47 26.39
N GLU A 8 -5.44 6.42 27.10
CA GLU A 8 -4.95 5.07 26.86
C GLU A 8 -5.86 4.37 25.87
N VAL A 9 -5.28 3.72 24.86
CA VAL A 9 -6.01 2.95 23.84
C VAL A 9 -5.32 1.61 23.62
N SER A 10 -6.14 0.58 23.42
CA SER A 10 -5.66 -0.75 23.02
C SER A 10 -5.78 -0.93 21.51
N GLU A 11 -4.73 -1.40 20.86
CA GLU A 11 -4.75 -1.77 19.45
C GLU A 11 -3.93 -3.05 19.25
N GLY A 12 -4.55 -4.11 18.72
CA GLY A 12 -3.90 -5.41 18.66
C GLY A 12 -3.58 -5.94 20.05
N LEU A 13 -2.31 -6.31 20.29
CA LEU A 13 -1.85 -6.86 21.57
C LEU A 13 -1.15 -5.84 22.47
N VAL A 14 -1.23 -4.54 22.13
CA VAL A 14 -0.53 -3.48 22.84
C VAL A 14 -1.50 -2.47 23.44
N SER A 15 -1.09 -1.85 24.55
CA SER A 15 -1.75 -0.67 25.11
C SER A 15 -0.83 0.53 24.98
N ILE A 16 -1.33 1.64 24.43
CA ILE A 16 -0.54 2.83 24.14
C ILE A 16 -1.22 4.08 24.67
N ILE A 17 -0.40 5.06 25.01
CA ILE A 17 -0.79 6.42 25.34
C ILE A 17 -0.76 7.26 24.06
N VAL A 18 -1.87 7.93 23.78
CA VAL A 18 -2.08 8.80 22.61
C VAL A 18 -2.69 10.12 23.07
N PRO A 19 -2.66 11.19 22.26
CA PRO A 19 -3.46 12.37 22.58
C PRO A 19 -4.95 12.02 22.66
N ASP A 20 -5.66 12.60 23.62
CA ASP A 20 -7.10 12.42 23.74
C ASP A 20 -7.80 13.13 22.57
N LEU A 21 -8.17 12.35 21.55
CA LEU A 21 -8.79 12.82 20.32
C LEU A 21 -10.16 13.47 20.56
N SER A 22 -10.81 13.24 21.71
CA SER A 22 -12.07 13.94 22.06
C SER A 22 -11.87 15.45 22.22
N LYS A 23 -10.62 15.91 22.38
CA LYS A 23 -10.25 17.32 22.51
C LYS A 23 -9.88 17.98 21.18
N TYR A 24 -9.81 17.21 20.10
CA TYR A 24 -9.36 17.65 18.78
C TYR A 24 -10.42 17.34 17.73
N LEU A 25 -11.55 18.05 17.80
CA LEU A 25 -12.70 17.83 16.94
C LEU A 25 -12.81 18.91 15.85
N VAL A 26 -13.24 18.53 14.65
CA VAL A 26 -13.74 19.43 13.61
C VAL A 26 -15.22 19.11 13.38
N GLY A 27 -16.10 20.01 13.82
CA GLY A 27 -17.50 19.68 14.03
C GLY A 27 -17.64 18.58 15.09
N ASN A 28 -18.33 17.49 14.75
CA ASN A 28 -18.54 16.35 15.66
C ASN A 28 -17.61 15.15 15.37
N ARG A 29 -16.53 15.36 14.61
CA ARG A 29 -15.62 14.28 14.22
C ARG A 29 -14.21 14.56 14.74
N PRO A 30 -13.52 13.56 15.32
CA PRO A 30 -12.11 13.68 15.62
C PRO A 30 -11.30 14.01 14.36
N GLU A 31 -10.40 14.97 14.48
CA GLU A 31 -9.41 15.34 13.46
C GLU A 31 -8.00 15.09 14.02
N PRO A 32 -7.47 13.86 13.87
CA PRO A 32 -6.15 13.50 14.37
C PRO A 32 -5.01 14.42 13.92
N ALA A 33 -5.15 15.09 12.77
CA ALA A 33 -4.14 16.03 12.28
C ALA A 33 -3.98 17.28 13.15
N HIS A 34 -4.97 17.59 14.01
CA HIS A 34 -4.92 18.72 14.93
C HIS A 34 -4.31 18.36 16.31
N ALA A 35 -4.07 17.07 16.57
CA ALA A 35 -3.49 16.62 17.82
C ALA A 35 -1.97 16.93 17.88
N PRO A 36 -1.40 17.18 19.07
CA PRO A 36 0.03 17.45 19.27
C PRO A 36 0.98 16.35 18.80
N VAL A 37 0.49 15.10 18.74
CA VAL A 37 1.18 13.93 18.18
C VAL A 37 0.15 13.14 17.39
N PHE A 38 0.51 12.63 16.23
CA PHE A 38 -0.47 11.98 15.38
C PHE A 38 -0.79 10.55 15.81
N TYR A 39 -2.08 10.27 15.95
CA TYR A 39 -2.62 8.91 16.05
C TYR A 39 -3.98 8.85 15.36
N ASN A 40 -4.10 8.02 14.33
CA ASN A 40 -5.36 7.81 13.63
C ASN A 40 -5.88 6.38 13.86
N PRO A 41 -6.99 6.19 14.60
CA PRO A 41 -7.61 4.89 14.79
C PRO A 41 -8.01 4.19 13.48
N ARG A 42 -8.33 4.97 12.42
CA ARG A 42 -8.70 4.40 11.11
C ARG A 42 -7.55 3.70 10.39
N MET A 43 -6.32 3.93 10.83
CA MET A 43 -5.13 3.27 10.30
C MET A 43 -4.85 1.91 10.97
N GLU A 44 -5.73 1.43 11.87
CA GLU A 44 -5.61 0.10 12.49
C GLU A 44 -5.55 -1.01 11.43
N VAL A 45 -6.37 -0.93 10.39
CA VAL A 45 -6.37 -1.92 9.28
C VAL A 45 -4.99 -2.00 8.62
N ASN A 46 -4.35 -0.85 8.36
CA ASN A 46 -3.01 -0.79 7.78
C ASN A 46 -1.99 -1.45 8.71
N ARG A 47 -2.03 -1.11 10.01
CA ARG A 47 -1.09 -1.64 11.01
C ARG A 47 -1.27 -3.14 11.20
N SER A 48 -2.49 -3.62 11.34
CA SER A 48 -2.81 -5.06 11.50
C SER A 48 -2.40 -5.88 10.28
N LEU A 49 -2.73 -5.43 9.06
CA LEU A 49 -2.25 -6.11 7.86
C LEU A 49 -0.72 -6.07 7.77
N SER A 50 -0.06 -4.99 8.21
CA SER A 50 1.40 -4.95 8.23
C SER A 50 2.02 -6.02 9.14
N ILE A 51 1.39 -6.36 10.27
CA ILE A 51 1.82 -7.49 11.11
C ILE A 51 1.79 -8.81 10.33
N SER A 52 0.70 -9.07 9.59
CA SER A 52 0.60 -10.30 8.78
C SER A 52 1.61 -10.33 7.64
N ILE A 53 1.88 -9.18 7.02
CA ILE A 53 2.86 -9.04 5.93
C ILE A 53 4.28 -9.28 6.44
N LEU A 54 4.66 -8.68 7.58
CA LEU A 54 6.01 -8.84 8.14
C LEU A 54 6.27 -10.29 8.59
N ASN A 55 5.32 -10.92 9.29
CA ASN A 55 5.44 -12.33 9.67
C ASN A 55 5.48 -13.26 8.44
N GLY A 56 4.69 -12.95 7.40
CA GLY A 56 4.73 -13.65 6.12
C GLY A 56 6.07 -13.49 5.42
N TYR A 57 6.61 -12.27 5.36
CA TYR A 57 7.92 -11.95 4.79
C TYR A 57 9.04 -12.75 5.45
N LEU A 58 9.08 -12.80 6.78
CA LEU A 58 10.09 -13.57 7.52
C LEU A 58 10.11 -15.04 7.14
N SER A 59 8.92 -15.63 7.02
CA SER A 59 8.74 -17.02 6.59
C SER A 59 9.11 -17.22 5.11
N TYR A 60 8.80 -16.23 4.27
CA TYR A 60 9.07 -16.26 2.82
C TYR A 60 10.56 -16.17 2.49
N VAL A 61 11.32 -15.31 3.19
CA VAL A 61 12.77 -15.16 2.99
C VAL A 61 13.62 -16.06 3.89
N GLY A 62 13.00 -16.79 4.83
CA GLY A 62 13.69 -17.69 5.75
C GLY A 62 14.68 -16.98 6.69
N ARG A 63 14.36 -15.76 7.16
CA ARG A 63 15.24 -14.96 8.04
C ARG A 63 14.64 -14.81 9.44
N ALA A 64 15.50 -14.63 10.43
CA ALA A 64 15.16 -14.26 11.80
C ALA A 64 16.18 -13.23 12.32
N GLY A 65 15.87 -12.60 13.46
CA GLY A 65 16.72 -11.56 14.06
C GLY A 65 16.73 -10.27 13.25
N ILE A 66 15.62 -9.93 12.59
CA ILE A 66 15.58 -8.81 11.65
C ILE A 66 15.55 -7.46 12.36
N THR A 67 16.10 -6.45 11.69
CA THR A 67 15.97 -5.05 12.10
C THR A 67 14.91 -4.34 11.27
N VAL A 68 13.96 -3.69 11.95
CA VAL A 68 12.90 -2.87 11.34
C VAL A 68 13.19 -1.39 11.59
N CYS A 69 13.01 -0.53 10.59
CA CYS A 69 13.04 0.91 10.75
C CYS A 69 11.69 1.53 10.37
N GLU A 70 11.09 2.26 11.32
CA GLU A 70 9.94 3.13 11.14
C GLU A 70 10.41 4.58 11.35
N PRO A 71 10.76 5.30 10.27
CA PRO A 71 11.35 6.63 10.42
C PRO A 71 10.34 7.75 10.72
N LEU A 72 9.04 7.47 10.70
CA LEU A 72 7.93 8.42 10.94
C LEU A 72 6.90 7.81 11.92
N SER A 73 7.30 7.64 13.19
CA SER A 73 6.58 6.80 14.15
C SER A 73 5.37 7.45 14.84
N GLY A 74 5.23 8.78 14.85
CA GLY A 74 4.14 9.44 15.59
C GLY A 74 4.11 9.02 17.06
N THR A 75 3.05 8.35 17.50
CA THR A 75 2.98 7.81 18.89
C THR A 75 3.84 6.56 19.13
N GLY A 76 4.43 5.97 18.09
CA GLY A 76 5.15 4.70 18.16
C GLY A 76 4.26 3.47 18.07
N VAL A 77 2.95 3.62 17.84
CA VAL A 77 2.00 2.48 17.82
C VAL A 77 2.46 1.35 16.90
N ARG A 78 2.96 1.67 15.71
CA ARG A 78 3.42 0.66 14.75
C ARG A 78 4.71 0.00 15.22
N ALA A 79 5.72 0.77 15.66
CA ALA A 79 6.93 0.23 16.27
C ALA A 79 6.66 -0.73 17.44
N VAL A 80 5.77 -0.35 18.36
CA VAL A 80 5.37 -1.16 19.52
C VAL A 80 4.66 -2.44 19.06
N ARG A 81 3.72 -2.33 18.11
CA ARG A 81 3.06 -3.51 17.53
C ARG A 81 4.03 -4.43 16.79
N TYR A 82 4.98 -3.90 16.03
CA TYR A 82 6.02 -4.72 15.40
C TYR A 82 6.85 -5.47 16.43
N ALA A 83 7.41 -4.76 17.42
CA ALA A 83 8.20 -5.39 18.47
C ALA A 83 7.42 -6.44 19.29
N LYS A 84 6.10 -6.27 19.45
CA LYS A 84 5.25 -7.20 20.23
C LYS A 84 4.68 -8.37 19.42
N GLU A 85 4.27 -8.15 18.18
CA GLU A 85 3.42 -9.06 17.41
C GLU A 85 4.13 -9.72 16.21
N VAL A 86 5.33 -9.25 15.83
CA VAL A 86 6.12 -9.86 14.76
C VAL A 86 7.22 -10.74 15.37
N TYR A 87 7.18 -12.03 15.05
CA TYR A 87 8.17 -12.99 15.53
C TYR A 87 9.56 -12.66 14.98
N GLY A 88 10.62 -12.84 15.77
CA GLY A 88 11.99 -12.77 15.25
C GLY A 88 12.51 -11.36 14.93
N ILE A 89 11.87 -10.30 15.42
CA ILE A 89 12.47 -8.96 15.43
C ILE A 89 13.52 -8.89 16.54
N SER A 90 14.74 -8.48 16.19
CA SER A 90 15.81 -8.20 17.15
C SER A 90 15.85 -6.75 17.58
N ARG A 91 15.46 -5.83 16.69
CA ARG A 91 15.54 -4.38 16.91
C ARG A 91 14.50 -3.65 16.07
N VAL A 92 13.84 -2.67 16.68
CA VAL A 92 12.97 -1.70 16.00
C VAL A 92 13.54 -0.30 16.19
N ILE A 93 13.88 0.37 15.09
CA ILE A 93 14.28 1.76 15.07
C ILE A 93 13.02 2.59 14.85
N ALA A 94 12.60 3.34 15.87
CA ALA A 94 11.43 4.22 15.84
C ALA A 94 11.90 5.67 15.87
N ASN A 95 11.49 6.50 14.92
CA ASN A 95 11.93 7.89 14.84
C ASN A 95 10.76 8.84 14.61
N ASP A 96 10.84 10.03 15.21
CA ASP A 96 10.01 11.16 14.82
C ASP A 96 10.76 12.48 15.04
N ILE A 97 10.55 13.46 14.16
CA ILE A 97 11.19 14.78 14.30
C ILE A 97 10.64 15.57 15.49
N SER A 98 9.40 15.29 15.90
CA SER A 98 8.74 15.95 17.01
C SER A 98 9.24 15.43 18.36
N GLU A 99 9.70 16.34 19.23
CA GLU A 99 10.06 16.01 20.60
C GLU A 99 8.92 15.35 21.36
N ARG A 100 7.67 15.81 21.16
CA ARG A 100 6.49 15.21 21.81
C ARG A 100 6.24 13.77 21.33
N ALA A 101 6.47 13.51 20.05
CA ALA A 101 6.33 12.18 19.47
C ALA A 101 7.42 11.24 20.00
N TYR A 102 8.68 11.69 19.99
CA TYR A 102 9.81 10.97 20.59
C TYR A 102 9.57 10.57 22.05
N GLU A 103 9.07 11.48 22.89
CA GLU A 103 8.73 11.16 24.28
C GLU A 103 7.59 10.14 24.39
N LEU A 104 6.57 10.21 23.51
CA LEU A 104 5.51 9.20 23.47
C LEU A 104 5.99 7.82 22.99
N ILE A 105 6.92 7.77 22.02
CA ILE A 105 7.51 6.51 21.56
C ILE A 105 8.18 5.80 22.73
N LYS A 106 9.02 6.51 23.51
CA LYS A 106 9.67 5.95 24.71
C LYS A 106 8.66 5.50 25.75
N LEU A 107 7.66 6.35 26.06
CA LEU A 107 6.61 6.01 27.04
C LEU A 107 5.84 4.75 26.64
N ASN A 108 5.50 4.63 25.35
CA ASN A 108 4.74 3.49 24.84
C ASN A 108 5.59 2.22 24.72
N ALA A 109 6.88 2.34 24.42
CA ALA A 109 7.82 1.22 24.51
C ALA A 109 7.92 0.70 25.95
N ASP A 110 8.11 1.60 26.92
CA ASP A 110 8.22 1.28 28.34
C ASP A 110 6.96 0.61 28.88
N LYS A 111 5.79 1.20 28.59
CA LYS A 111 4.48 0.67 29.00
C LYS A 111 4.23 -0.77 28.53
N ASN A 112 4.84 -1.18 27.41
CA ASN A 112 4.71 -2.52 26.86
C ASN A 112 5.91 -3.44 27.18
N GLY A 113 6.90 -2.96 27.95
CA GLY A 113 8.11 -3.69 28.31
C GLY A 113 9.03 -3.96 27.12
N LEU A 114 9.15 -3.00 26.19
CA LEU A 114 9.84 -3.16 24.89
C LEU A 114 11.08 -2.28 24.75
N ASN A 115 11.60 -1.71 25.84
CA ASN A 115 12.78 -0.83 25.82
C ASN A 115 14.05 -1.51 25.29
N ASP A 116 14.17 -2.83 25.45
CA ASP A 116 15.33 -3.60 24.97
C ASP A 116 15.30 -3.84 23.44
N ILE A 117 14.12 -3.69 22.82
CA ILE A 117 13.90 -3.95 21.39
C ILE A 117 13.77 -2.64 20.62
N ILE A 118 13.08 -1.66 21.19
CA ILE A 118 12.76 -0.39 20.53
C ILE A 118 13.83 0.65 20.85
N ILE A 119 14.49 1.15 19.81
CA ILE A 119 15.41 2.29 19.90
C ILE A 119 14.73 3.51 19.30
N ALA A 120 14.46 4.49 20.16
CA ALA A 120 13.83 5.75 19.76
C ALA A 120 14.88 6.78 19.32
N TYR A 121 14.62 7.48 18.22
CA TYR A 121 15.39 8.65 17.77
C TYR A 121 14.49 9.88 17.64
N ARG A 122 15.09 11.06 17.79
CA ARG A 122 14.48 12.35 17.50
C ARG A 122 15.28 13.10 16.45
N ASP A 123 15.00 12.83 15.18
CA ASP A 123 15.69 13.45 14.05
C ASP A 123 14.78 13.48 12.81
N ASP A 124 15.23 14.17 11.77
CA ASP A 124 14.62 14.05 10.45
C ASP A 124 14.70 12.60 9.95
N ALA A 125 13.61 12.11 9.35
CA ALA A 125 13.52 10.76 8.82
C ALA A 125 14.66 10.43 7.84
N ASN A 126 15.07 11.37 6.99
CA ASN A 126 16.16 11.14 6.05
C ASN A 126 17.53 11.03 6.75
N ASN A 127 17.75 11.76 7.84
CA ASN A 127 18.98 11.63 8.63
C ASN A 127 19.07 10.25 9.28
N VAL A 128 17.96 9.75 9.85
CA VAL A 128 17.90 8.39 10.42
C VAL A 128 18.11 7.34 9.33
N LEU A 129 17.46 7.46 8.18
CA LEU A 129 17.65 6.50 7.08
C LEU A 129 19.11 6.48 6.59
N LEU A 130 19.76 7.63 6.46
CA LEU A 130 21.19 7.70 6.09
C LEU A 130 22.10 7.11 7.17
N ARG A 131 21.78 7.31 8.45
CA ARG A 131 22.48 6.66 9.57
C ARG A 131 22.33 5.14 9.48
N VAL A 132 21.10 4.65 9.35
CA VAL A 132 20.79 3.22 9.21
C VAL A 132 21.57 2.60 8.06
N ALA A 133 21.62 3.29 6.90
CA ALA A 133 22.40 2.82 5.75
C ALA A 133 23.90 2.64 6.07
N ARG A 134 24.50 3.53 6.89
CA ARG A 134 25.90 3.44 7.32
C ARG A 134 26.13 2.37 8.39
N GLU A 135 25.11 2.06 9.19
CA GLU A 135 25.15 1.06 10.27
C GLU A 135 24.80 -0.36 9.78
N GLY A 136 24.82 -0.62 8.46
CA GLY A 136 24.59 -1.94 7.87
C GLY A 136 23.16 -2.20 7.37
N GLY A 137 22.29 -1.21 7.46
CA GLY A 137 20.94 -1.23 6.89
C GLY A 137 19.89 -1.97 7.74
N CYS A 138 18.65 -1.98 7.25
CA CYS A 138 17.52 -2.69 7.84
C CYS A 138 16.91 -3.72 6.90
N ASP A 139 16.36 -4.78 7.48
CA ASP A 139 15.64 -5.83 6.75
C ASP A 139 14.24 -5.38 6.35
N VAL A 140 13.63 -4.49 7.12
CA VAL A 140 12.33 -3.88 6.82
C VAL A 140 12.41 -2.38 7.04
N ILE A 141 11.88 -1.59 6.10
CA ILE A 141 11.69 -0.16 6.25
C ILE A 141 10.23 0.18 5.97
N ASP A 142 9.60 0.89 6.89
CA ASP A 142 8.18 1.26 6.80
C ASP A 142 7.98 2.77 6.85
N ILE A 143 7.75 3.38 5.69
CA ILE A 143 7.47 4.81 5.57
C ILE A 143 5.96 5.05 5.51
N ASP A 144 5.42 5.70 6.54
CA ASP A 144 4.00 6.04 6.67
C ASP A 144 3.77 7.55 6.93
N PRO A 145 4.12 8.43 5.97
CA PRO A 145 4.04 9.87 6.18
C PRO A 145 2.64 10.43 5.92
N PHE A 146 2.48 11.69 6.33
CA PHE A 146 1.38 12.51 5.87
C PHE A 146 1.52 12.90 4.39
N GLY A 147 0.53 12.52 3.59
CA GLY A 147 0.47 12.79 2.17
C GLY A 147 1.37 11.86 1.37
N SER A 148 2.50 12.39 0.89
CA SER A 148 3.34 11.72 -0.11
C SER A 148 4.56 11.08 0.53
N PRO A 149 4.90 9.83 0.20
CA PRO A 149 6.12 9.17 0.65
C PRO A 149 7.35 9.55 -0.16
N GLN A 150 7.18 10.29 -1.27
CA GLN A 150 8.25 10.63 -2.20
C GLN A 150 9.55 11.15 -1.52
N PRO A 151 9.51 12.01 -0.48
CA PRO A 151 10.73 12.54 0.13
C PRO A 151 11.62 11.50 0.81
N PHE A 152 11.11 10.30 1.08
CA PHE A 152 11.80 9.28 1.88
C PHE A 152 12.17 8.02 1.09
N ILE A 153 11.63 7.84 -0.13
CA ILE A 153 11.80 6.62 -0.94
C ILE A 153 13.29 6.36 -1.21
N GLU A 154 14.02 7.37 -1.68
CA GLU A 154 15.41 7.22 -2.09
C GLU A 154 16.33 6.79 -0.93
N ASN A 155 16.21 7.44 0.23
CA ASN A 155 17.01 7.09 1.40
C ASN A 155 16.57 5.77 2.03
N SER A 156 15.29 5.39 1.90
CA SER A 156 14.82 4.06 2.28
C SER A 156 15.50 2.97 1.44
N LEU A 157 15.61 3.17 0.13
CA LEU A 157 16.31 2.23 -0.76
C LEU A 157 17.81 2.12 -0.46
N ARG A 158 18.45 3.20 0.00
CA ARG A 158 19.85 3.15 0.47
C ARG A 158 19.99 2.35 1.77
N ALA A 159 19.04 2.56 2.69
CA ALA A 159 19.04 1.99 4.02
C ALA A 159 18.57 0.53 4.09
N ILE A 160 17.85 0.04 3.07
CA ILE A 160 17.35 -1.33 3.06
C ILE A 160 18.46 -2.33 2.71
N LYS A 161 18.46 -3.51 3.33
CA LYS A 161 19.34 -4.63 2.99
C LYS A 161 18.91 -5.31 1.69
N ASP A 162 19.78 -6.16 1.14
CA ASP A 162 19.40 -7.04 0.04
C ASP A 162 18.28 -8.01 0.46
N GLN A 163 17.31 -8.18 -0.43
CA GLN A 163 16.04 -8.89 -0.20
C GLN A 163 15.27 -8.33 1.00
N GLY A 164 15.46 -7.05 1.33
CA GLY A 164 14.69 -6.38 2.38
C GLY A 164 13.28 -6.00 1.90
N LEU A 165 12.37 -5.81 2.85
CA LEU A 165 10.99 -5.42 2.61
C LEU A 165 10.81 -3.90 2.77
N LEU A 166 10.48 -3.22 1.67
CA LEU A 166 10.09 -1.81 1.70
C LEU A 166 8.57 -1.68 1.75
N CYS A 167 8.07 -1.13 2.85
CA CYS A 167 6.67 -0.82 3.08
C CYS A 167 6.45 0.68 2.90
N VAL A 168 5.54 1.07 1.99
CA VAL A 168 5.26 2.46 1.64
C VAL A 168 3.77 2.73 1.73
N THR A 169 3.40 3.71 2.56
CA THR A 169 2.03 4.26 2.56
C THR A 169 2.00 5.62 1.86
N ALA A 170 0.96 5.85 1.06
CA ALA A 170 0.65 7.17 0.49
C ALA A 170 -0.79 7.55 0.81
N THR A 171 -0.99 8.66 1.52
CA THR A 171 -2.32 9.20 1.84
C THR A 171 -2.75 10.32 0.87
N ASP A 172 -1.89 10.74 -0.06
CA ASP A 172 -2.24 11.69 -1.12
C ASP A 172 -2.99 11.05 -2.31
N VAL A 173 -3.99 10.21 -2.00
CA VAL A 173 -4.82 9.46 -2.96
C VAL A 173 -5.36 10.33 -4.09
N GLY A 174 -5.77 11.57 -3.79
CA GLY A 174 -6.25 12.52 -4.81
C GLY A 174 -5.20 12.87 -5.87
N VAL A 175 -3.92 12.93 -5.51
CA VAL A 175 -2.82 13.17 -6.45
C VAL A 175 -2.67 11.97 -7.38
N LEU A 176 -2.49 10.79 -6.80
CA LEU A 176 -2.26 9.52 -7.51
C LEU A 176 -3.46 9.06 -8.36
N SER A 177 -4.69 9.34 -7.93
CA SER A 177 -5.93 9.01 -8.68
C SER A 177 -6.35 10.07 -9.72
N GLY A 178 -5.53 11.11 -9.94
CA GLY A 178 -5.72 12.08 -11.02
C GLY A 178 -6.63 13.28 -10.71
N LYS A 179 -6.93 13.58 -9.44
CA LYS A 179 -7.58 14.86 -9.07
C LYS A 179 -6.64 16.06 -9.28
N TYR A 180 -5.33 15.85 -9.08
CA TYR A 180 -4.30 16.89 -9.23
C TYR A 180 -3.16 16.40 -10.15
N PRO A 181 -3.39 16.27 -11.47
CA PRO A 181 -2.47 15.60 -12.39
C PRO A 181 -1.08 16.24 -12.45
N LEU A 182 -0.98 17.56 -12.52
CA LEU A 182 0.32 18.26 -12.53
C LEU A 182 1.09 18.08 -11.22
N LYS A 183 0.40 17.92 -10.08
CA LYS A 183 1.03 17.59 -8.79
C LYS A 183 1.55 16.15 -8.80
N CYS A 184 0.87 15.24 -9.49
CA CYS A 184 1.32 13.86 -9.67
C CYS A 184 2.57 13.80 -10.56
N VAL A 185 2.61 14.57 -11.66
CA VAL A 185 3.79 14.68 -12.51
C VAL A 185 4.99 15.18 -11.71
N ARG A 186 4.85 16.28 -10.94
CA ARG A 186 5.95 16.83 -10.14
C ARG A 186 6.46 15.90 -9.04
N ARG A 187 5.58 15.13 -8.38
CA ARG A 187 5.96 14.24 -7.28
C ARG A 187 6.43 12.87 -7.76
N TYR A 188 5.65 12.25 -8.63
CA TYR A 188 5.83 10.84 -8.99
C TYR A 188 6.42 10.64 -10.38
N GLY A 189 6.55 11.69 -11.20
CA GLY A 189 7.07 11.57 -12.57
C GLY A 189 6.12 10.79 -13.49
N SER A 190 4.81 10.87 -13.22
CA SER A 190 3.76 10.15 -13.95
C SER A 190 2.54 11.03 -14.18
N LEU A 191 1.92 10.90 -15.36
CA LEU A 191 0.66 11.57 -15.70
C LEU A 191 -0.52 10.62 -15.45
N PRO A 192 -1.33 10.84 -14.41
CA PRO A 192 -2.51 10.01 -14.14
C PRO A 192 -3.68 10.41 -15.05
N GLN A 193 -4.59 9.45 -15.29
CA GLN A 193 -5.87 9.69 -15.95
C GLN A 193 -7.03 9.27 -15.05
N ARG A 194 -8.18 9.95 -15.18
CA ARG A 194 -9.40 9.65 -14.41
C ARG A 194 -10.22 8.52 -15.04
N PHE A 195 -9.58 7.40 -15.34
CA PHE A 195 -10.26 6.19 -15.80
C PHE A 195 -11.25 5.64 -14.76
N PRO A 196 -12.19 4.76 -15.15
CA PRO A 196 -13.02 4.03 -14.19
C PRO A 196 -12.18 3.27 -13.13
N PHE A 197 -10.98 2.85 -13.51
CA PHE A 197 -10.00 2.15 -12.68
C PHE A 197 -8.88 3.06 -12.10
N ARG A 198 -9.14 4.36 -11.94
CA ARG A 198 -8.15 5.35 -11.48
C ARG A 198 -7.48 5.02 -10.14
N PHE A 199 -8.13 4.26 -9.25
CA PHE A 199 -7.54 3.90 -7.96
C PHE A 199 -6.42 2.86 -8.14
N GLU A 200 -6.60 1.92 -9.07
CA GLU A 200 -5.54 1.02 -9.47
C GLU A 200 -4.41 1.76 -10.22
N VAL A 201 -4.74 2.73 -11.09
CA VAL A 201 -3.72 3.61 -11.69
C VAL A 201 -2.87 4.27 -10.60
N GLY A 202 -3.50 4.75 -9.52
CA GLY A 202 -2.79 5.37 -8.41
C GLY A 202 -1.77 4.46 -7.73
N VAL A 203 -2.13 3.21 -7.41
CA VAL A 203 -1.17 2.27 -6.80
C VAL A 203 -0.06 1.89 -7.78
N ARG A 204 -0.38 1.74 -9.07
CA ARG A 204 0.62 1.46 -10.12
C ARG A 204 1.63 2.59 -10.28
N ILE A 205 1.19 3.85 -10.12
CA ILE A 205 2.09 5.02 -10.11
C ILE A 205 2.99 4.99 -8.87
N LEU A 206 2.47 4.60 -7.70
CA LEU A 206 3.28 4.49 -6.49
C LEU A 206 4.37 3.41 -6.61
N ILE A 207 4.02 2.24 -7.16
CA ILE A 207 5.01 1.17 -7.44
C ILE A 207 6.05 1.66 -8.45
N TYR A 208 5.62 2.32 -9.53
CA TYR A 208 6.54 2.94 -10.49
C TYR A 208 7.49 3.95 -9.84
N ALA A 209 7.00 4.78 -8.92
CA ALA A 209 7.85 5.73 -8.23
C ALA A 209 8.95 5.02 -7.43
N ILE A 210 8.62 3.93 -6.71
CA ILE A 210 9.60 3.10 -6.00
C ILE A 210 10.59 2.48 -6.99
N ALA A 211 10.10 1.83 -8.04
CA ALA A 211 10.91 1.17 -9.06
C ALA A 211 11.88 2.16 -9.75
N ARG A 212 11.43 3.37 -10.08
CA ARG A 212 12.26 4.40 -10.72
C ARG A 212 13.48 4.78 -9.88
N TYR A 213 13.32 4.95 -8.56
CA TYR A 213 14.45 5.23 -7.67
C TYR A 213 15.35 4.02 -7.47
N ALA A 214 14.77 2.82 -7.36
CA ALA A 214 15.53 1.57 -7.18
C ALA A 214 16.39 1.26 -8.42
N LEU A 215 15.82 1.37 -9.61
CA LEU A 215 16.50 1.15 -10.88
C LEU A 215 17.69 2.08 -11.09
N ALA A 216 17.60 3.33 -10.64
CA ALA A 216 18.72 4.28 -10.69
C ALA A 216 19.91 3.87 -9.79
N MET A 217 19.72 2.91 -8.89
CA MET A 217 20.74 2.33 -8.01
C MET A 217 21.12 0.90 -8.42
N ASP A 218 20.73 0.44 -9.60
CA ASP A 218 20.86 -0.97 -10.05
C ASP A 218 20.12 -1.98 -9.16
N TYR A 219 19.04 -1.54 -8.49
CA TYR A 219 18.20 -2.42 -7.67
C TYR A 219 16.92 -2.83 -8.40
N GLY A 220 16.56 -4.08 -8.19
CA GLY A 220 15.29 -4.69 -8.56
C GLY A 220 14.18 -4.44 -7.55
N VAL A 221 12.93 -4.46 -8.02
CA VAL A 221 11.73 -4.34 -7.18
C VAL A 221 10.73 -5.43 -7.54
N ARG A 222 10.29 -6.20 -6.54
CA ARG A 222 9.20 -7.19 -6.66
C ARG A 222 8.06 -6.78 -5.73
N PRO A 223 6.94 -6.24 -6.25
CA PRO A 223 5.75 -6.03 -5.43
C PRO A 223 5.27 -7.37 -4.86
N LEU A 224 5.12 -7.47 -3.54
CA LEU A 224 4.58 -8.66 -2.88
C LEU A 224 3.08 -8.49 -2.62
N VAL A 225 2.70 -7.32 -2.11
CA VAL A 225 1.30 -6.97 -1.89
C VAL A 225 1.11 -5.47 -2.00
N SER A 226 0.00 -5.07 -2.62
CA SER A 226 -0.42 -3.68 -2.66
C SER A 226 -1.94 -3.56 -2.49
N PHE A 227 -2.40 -2.53 -1.80
CA PHE A 227 -3.82 -2.34 -1.56
C PHE A 227 -4.21 -0.89 -1.30
N MET A 228 -5.52 -0.62 -1.37
CA MET A 228 -6.15 0.62 -0.95
C MET A 228 -7.24 0.33 0.09
N ASP A 229 -7.31 1.13 1.15
CA ASP A 229 -8.43 1.09 2.09
C ASP A 229 -8.94 2.51 2.35
N GLY A 230 -9.87 2.95 1.51
CA GLY A 230 -10.52 4.26 1.58
C GLY A 230 -9.60 5.44 1.26
N HIS A 231 -8.65 5.75 2.14
CA HIS A 231 -7.93 7.02 2.18
C HIS A 231 -6.42 6.92 1.96
N TYR A 232 -5.88 5.70 1.77
CA TYR A 232 -4.46 5.50 1.54
C TYR A 232 -4.20 4.34 0.57
N TYR A 233 -3.07 4.42 -0.12
CA TYR A 233 -2.44 3.27 -0.79
C TYR A 233 -1.36 2.69 0.10
N ARG A 234 -1.19 1.37 0.04
CA ARG A 234 -0.11 0.64 0.68
C ARG A 234 0.58 -0.23 -0.38
N VAL A 235 1.90 -0.20 -0.40
CA VAL A 235 2.75 -1.07 -1.24
C VAL A 235 3.81 -1.68 -0.33
N CYS A 236 3.92 -3.00 -0.35
CA CYS A 236 5.01 -3.73 0.28
C CYS A 236 5.75 -4.51 -0.81
N ALA A 237 7.02 -4.17 -1.03
CA ALA A 237 7.82 -4.72 -2.11
C ALA A 237 9.18 -5.21 -1.61
N LEU A 238 9.64 -6.33 -2.16
CA LEU A 238 10.99 -6.83 -1.96
C LEU A 238 11.96 -6.00 -2.81
N VAL A 239 13.03 -5.52 -2.19
CA VAL A 239 14.12 -4.82 -2.88
C VAL A 239 15.29 -5.79 -3.05
N ILE A 240 15.69 -6.02 -4.30
CA ILE A 240 16.73 -6.99 -4.66
C ILE A 240 17.91 -6.21 -5.21
N LYS A 241 19.06 -6.21 -4.53
CA LYS A 241 20.25 -5.46 -4.92
C LYS A 241 21.07 -6.23 -5.95
N ASP A 242 20.43 -6.56 -7.06
CA ASP A 242 21.02 -7.26 -8.19
C ASP A 242 20.68 -6.56 -9.52
N ARG A 243 21.72 -6.30 -10.31
CA ARG A 243 21.60 -5.60 -11.59
C ARG A 243 20.78 -6.39 -12.60
N SER A 244 20.90 -7.72 -12.62
CA SER A 244 20.13 -8.55 -13.55
C SER A 244 18.64 -8.47 -13.23
N TYR A 245 18.27 -8.50 -11.95
CA TYR A 245 16.90 -8.27 -11.49
C TYR A 245 16.43 -6.83 -11.76
N ALA A 246 17.31 -5.83 -11.67
CA ALA A 246 16.98 -4.47 -12.08
C ALA A 246 16.58 -4.41 -13.57
N VAL A 247 17.28 -5.12 -14.45
CA VAL A 247 16.90 -5.23 -15.87
C VAL A 247 15.55 -5.93 -16.03
N GLU A 248 15.26 -6.98 -15.26
CA GLU A 248 13.94 -7.62 -15.27
C GLU A 248 12.83 -6.66 -14.77
N THR A 249 13.14 -5.83 -13.78
CA THR A 249 12.20 -4.84 -13.23
C THR A 249 11.78 -3.79 -14.28
N LEU A 250 12.64 -3.49 -15.28
CA LEU A 250 12.29 -2.60 -16.40
C LEU A 250 11.08 -3.12 -17.19
N LYS A 251 10.87 -4.44 -17.25
CA LYS A 251 9.73 -5.05 -17.94
C LYS A 251 8.40 -4.74 -17.25
N GLY A 252 8.45 -4.38 -15.96
CA GLY A 252 7.29 -3.94 -15.21
C GLY A 252 6.92 -2.47 -15.45
N LEU A 253 7.63 -1.72 -16.29
CA LEU A 253 7.33 -0.31 -16.57
C LEU A 253 6.51 -0.16 -17.86
N GLY A 254 5.52 0.72 -17.82
CA GLY A 254 4.65 0.94 -18.96
C GLY A 254 3.54 1.94 -18.67
N TYR A 255 2.42 1.81 -19.39
CA TYR A 255 1.33 2.78 -19.36
C TYR A 255 -0.02 2.04 -19.39
N ALA A 256 -1.03 2.62 -18.76
CA ALA A 256 -2.40 2.13 -18.84
C ALA A 256 -3.19 2.90 -19.90
N TYR A 257 -4.13 2.24 -20.56
CA TYR A 257 -5.03 2.85 -21.52
C TYR A 257 -6.48 2.48 -21.26
N TYR A 258 -7.38 3.32 -21.74
CA TYR A 258 -8.82 3.04 -21.74
C TYR A 258 -9.45 3.59 -23.02
N ARG A 259 -10.29 2.80 -23.69
CA ARG A 259 -11.09 3.18 -24.86
C ARG A 259 -12.57 3.00 -24.51
N PRO A 260 -13.25 4.07 -24.04
CA PRO A 260 -14.62 3.97 -23.54
C PRO A 260 -15.62 3.38 -24.54
N SER A 261 -15.52 3.75 -25.83
CA SER A 261 -16.44 3.28 -26.88
C SER A 261 -16.43 1.77 -27.10
N LEU A 262 -15.31 1.11 -26.75
CA LEU A 262 -15.11 -0.34 -26.90
C LEU A 262 -15.08 -1.06 -25.54
N LEU A 263 -15.29 -0.33 -24.43
CA LEU A 263 -15.04 -0.80 -23.06
C LEU A 263 -13.65 -1.43 -22.83
N ARG A 264 -12.71 -1.20 -23.75
CA ARG A 264 -11.40 -1.86 -23.77
C ARG A 264 -10.42 -1.10 -22.89
N ARG A 265 -9.71 -1.83 -22.04
CA ARG A 265 -8.66 -1.33 -21.15
C ARG A 265 -7.47 -2.28 -21.17
N GLY A 266 -6.34 -1.81 -20.69
CA GLY A 266 -5.18 -2.67 -20.51
C GLY A 266 -3.93 -1.91 -20.12
N LEU A 267 -2.85 -2.66 -20.09
CA LEU A 267 -1.50 -2.22 -19.75
C LEU A 267 -0.61 -2.46 -20.96
N VAL A 268 0.30 -1.53 -21.24
CA VAL A 268 1.26 -1.61 -22.34
C VAL A 268 2.64 -1.40 -21.75
N GLN A 269 3.49 -2.42 -21.84
CA GLN A 269 4.89 -2.37 -21.42
C GLN A 269 5.70 -1.44 -22.35
N GLY A 270 6.65 -0.69 -21.76
CA GLY A 270 7.60 0.13 -22.50
C GLY A 270 8.07 1.36 -21.73
N PHE A 271 9.36 1.69 -21.84
CA PHE A 271 9.95 2.89 -21.25
C PHE A 271 11.09 3.47 -22.13
N PRO A 272 11.05 4.77 -22.50
CA PRO A 272 9.84 5.63 -22.46
C PRO A 272 8.75 5.04 -23.37
N ILE A 273 7.52 5.55 -23.38
CA ILE A 273 6.68 5.37 -24.59
C ILE A 273 7.07 6.45 -25.61
N PRO A 274 7.74 6.09 -26.72
CA PRO A 274 7.86 6.95 -27.88
C PRO A 274 6.63 6.84 -28.80
N ASN A 275 6.19 8.04 -29.22
CA ASN A 275 5.25 8.44 -30.26
C ASN A 275 4.08 7.50 -30.59
N MET A 276 2.98 7.60 -29.82
CA MET A 276 1.69 7.05 -30.23
C MET A 276 0.61 8.11 -30.33
N ALA A 277 -0.11 8.09 -31.44
CA ALA A 277 -1.30 8.88 -31.78
C ALA A 277 -2.54 8.60 -30.88
N ASN A 278 -2.34 8.16 -29.63
CA ASN A 278 -3.41 7.80 -28.69
C ASN A 278 -3.42 8.77 -27.48
N PRO A 279 -4.37 9.72 -27.40
CA PRO A 279 -4.39 10.74 -26.35
C PRO A 279 -4.82 10.23 -24.96
N ASN A 280 -5.19 8.95 -24.82
CA ASN A 280 -5.80 8.42 -23.59
C ASN A 280 -4.91 7.40 -22.86
N LEU A 281 -3.68 7.83 -22.53
CA LEU A 281 -2.70 7.06 -21.75
C LEU A 281 -2.51 7.66 -20.36
N ALA A 282 -2.34 6.79 -19.37
CA ALA A 282 -1.85 7.14 -18.03
C ALA A 282 -0.48 6.50 -17.81
N GLY A 283 0.49 7.27 -17.32
CA GLY A 283 1.81 6.75 -17.00
C GLY A 283 2.94 7.77 -17.22
N PRO A 284 4.20 7.30 -17.19
CA PRO A 284 4.61 5.91 -16.94
C PRO A 284 4.16 5.40 -15.56
N LEU A 285 3.88 4.11 -15.44
CA LEU A 285 3.38 3.43 -14.25
C LEU A 285 3.79 1.94 -14.27
N TRP A 286 3.52 1.23 -13.17
CA TRP A 286 3.78 -0.21 -13.08
C TRP A 286 2.73 -1.02 -13.85
N VAL A 287 3.17 -1.84 -14.80
CA VAL A 287 2.34 -2.74 -15.61
C VAL A 287 2.48 -4.21 -15.22
N GLY A 288 3.48 -4.55 -14.39
CA GLY A 288 3.60 -5.89 -13.81
C GLY A 288 2.47 -6.20 -12.82
N ASP A 289 2.58 -7.37 -12.19
CA ASP A 289 1.60 -7.81 -11.20
C ASP A 289 1.64 -6.93 -9.95
N LEU A 290 0.46 -6.70 -9.37
CA LEU A 290 0.29 -5.91 -8.14
C LEU A 290 0.52 -6.74 -6.88
N TRP A 291 0.50 -8.06 -7.04
CA TRP A 291 0.49 -9.05 -5.98
C TRP A 291 1.31 -10.24 -6.39
N ASP A 292 2.00 -10.79 -5.40
CA ASP A 292 2.59 -12.10 -5.47
C ASP A 292 1.63 -13.10 -4.82
N ALA A 293 0.93 -13.89 -5.64
CA ALA A 293 -0.11 -14.80 -5.15
C ALA A 293 0.45 -15.89 -4.22
N GLU A 294 1.68 -16.35 -4.47
CA GLU A 294 2.37 -17.31 -3.62
C GLU A 294 2.67 -16.70 -2.25
N PHE A 295 3.23 -15.48 -2.22
CA PHE A 295 3.46 -14.75 -0.98
C PHE A 295 2.17 -14.53 -0.18
N ILE A 296 1.11 -14.04 -0.83
CA ILE A 296 -0.13 -13.70 -0.14
C ILE A 296 -0.77 -14.96 0.45
N ASN A 297 -1.03 -15.98 -0.38
CA ASN A 297 -1.77 -17.17 0.04
C ASN A 297 -0.90 -18.16 0.84
N GLY A 298 0.39 -18.25 0.53
CA GLY A 298 1.33 -19.16 1.17
C GLY A 298 1.87 -18.65 2.51
N TYR A 299 1.95 -17.33 2.70
CA TYR A 299 2.69 -16.74 3.82
C TYR A 299 1.92 -15.65 4.57
N MET A 300 1.42 -14.61 3.88
CA MET A 300 0.74 -13.49 4.53
C MET A 300 -0.55 -13.92 5.23
N LEU A 301 -1.46 -14.63 4.53
CA LEU A 301 -2.78 -14.97 5.06
C LEU A 301 -2.73 -15.91 6.27
N ARG A 302 -1.68 -16.74 6.38
CA ARG A 302 -1.44 -17.61 7.55
C ARG A 302 -1.14 -16.83 8.83
N ASN A 303 -0.84 -15.53 8.69
CA ASN A 303 -0.52 -14.62 9.78
C ASN A 303 -1.62 -13.57 10.02
N VAL A 304 -2.80 -13.74 9.41
CA VAL A 304 -4.01 -13.02 9.82
C VAL A 304 -4.49 -13.59 11.14
N ARG A 305 -4.80 -12.73 12.11
CA ARG A 305 -5.18 -13.13 13.48
C ARG A 305 -6.60 -12.71 13.81
N ASP A 306 -7.22 -13.43 14.73
CA ASP A 306 -8.61 -13.19 15.16
C ASP A 306 -8.80 -11.85 15.87
N TYR A 307 -7.74 -11.34 16.51
CA TYR A 307 -7.75 -10.04 17.18
C TYR A 307 -7.63 -8.85 16.20
N PHE A 308 -7.40 -9.09 14.91
CA PHE A 308 -7.46 -8.02 13.91
C PHE A 308 -8.91 -7.56 13.72
N SER A 309 -9.10 -6.29 13.36
CA SER A 309 -10.44 -5.81 13.04
C SER A 309 -11.10 -6.63 11.93
N GLU A 310 -12.44 -6.70 11.97
CA GLU A 310 -13.24 -7.35 10.93
C GLU A 310 -12.88 -6.83 9.54
N ARG A 311 -12.76 -5.51 9.38
CA ARG A 311 -12.35 -4.86 8.13
C ARG A 311 -10.98 -5.33 7.64
N ALA A 312 -10.00 -5.51 8.54
CA ALA A 312 -8.68 -6.02 8.16
C ALA A 312 -8.76 -7.48 7.68
N ARG A 313 -9.54 -8.32 8.35
CA ARG A 313 -9.74 -9.73 7.96
C ARG A 313 -10.49 -9.84 6.62
N GLU A 314 -11.52 -9.03 6.40
CA GLU A 314 -12.23 -8.92 5.12
C GLU A 314 -11.28 -8.52 3.99
N LEU A 315 -10.50 -7.45 4.18
CA LEU A 315 -9.56 -6.97 3.17
C LEU A 315 -8.48 -8.01 2.87
N ALA A 316 -7.97 -8.73 3.89
CA ALA A 316 -7.04 -9.83 3.68
C ALA A 316 -7.65 -10.93 2.81
N GLY A 317 -8.90 -11.36 3.09
CA GLY A 317 -9.62 -12.33 2.27
C GLY A 317 -9.80 -11.87 0.82
N MET A 318 -10.19 -10.61 0.62
CA MET A 318 -10.31 -10.02 -0.72
C MET A 318 -8.97 -10.02 -1.48
N LEU A 319 -7.86 -9.72 -0.80
CA LEU A 319 -6.52 -9.74 -1.41
C LEU A 319 -6.09 -11.17 -1.78
N GLY A 320 -6.44 -12.17 -0.96
CA GLY A 320 -6.22 -13.58 -1.29
C GLY A 320 -6.87 -13.97 -2.61
N GLU A 321 -8.17 -13.70 -2.75
CA GLU A 321 -8.91 -14.01 -3.99
C GLU A 321 -8.44 -13.16 -5.18
N GLU A 322 -8.28 -11.84 -4.99
CA GLU A 322 -7.90 -10.94 -6.09
C GLU A 322 -6.47 -11.17 -6.58
N SER A 323 -5.56 -11.68 -5.73
CA SER A 323 -4.19 -12.02 -6.15
C SER A 323 -4.13 -13.10 -7.24
N LEU A 324 -5.18 -13.92 -7.38
CA LEU A 324 -5.29 -14.97 -8.40
C LEU A 324 -5.93 -14.47 -9.71
N SER A 325 -6.31 -13.19 -9.75
CA SER A 325 -6.99 -12.59 -10.90
C SER A 325 -6.04 -12.28 -12.06
N PRO A 326 -6.55 -12.16 -13.29
CA PRO A 326 -5.72 -11.72 -14.41
C PRO A 326 -5.22 -10.29 -14.16
N ASN A 327 -3.98 -9.99 -14.57
CA ASN A 327 -3.37 -8.66 -14.49
C ASN A 327 -3.94 -7.70 -15.57
N ILE A 328 -5.25 -7.46 -15.46
CA ILE A 328 -6.03 -6.55 -16.29
C ILE A 328 -6.72 -5.56 -15.33
N PRO A 329 -6.66 -4.24 -15.59
CA PRO A 329 -7.30 -3.27 -14.72
C PRO A 329 -8.78 -3.53 -14.52
N TYR A 330 -9.27 -3.32 -13.30
CA TYR A 330 -10.66 -3.66 -12.97
C TYR A 330 -11.70 -2.89 -13.83
N ALA A 331 -12.88 -3.47 -13.98
CA ALA A 331 -14.06 -2.87 -14.57
C ALA A 331 -15.13 -2.64 -13.49
N LEU A 332 -16.10 -1.78 -13.79
CA LEU A 332 -17.25 -1.55 -12.91
C LEU A 332 -18.51 -2.20 -13.47
N THR A 333 -19.36 -2.73 -12.60
CA THR A 333 -20.70 -3.26 -12.96
C THR A 333 -21.52 -2.23 -13.73
N THR A 334 -21.36 -0.94 -13.41
CA THR A 334 -22.02 0.18 -14.12
C THR A 334 -21.59 0.30 -15.59
N GLU A 335 -20.38 -0.13 -15.96
CA GLU A 335 -19.90 -0.05 -17.34
C GLU A 335 -20.60 -1.08 -18.25
N VAL A 336 -20.89 -2.27 -17.72
CA VAL A 336 -21.56 -3.36 -18.46
C VAL A 336 -23.09 -3.35 -18.30
N SER A 337 -23.63 -2.57 -17.35
CA SER A 337 -25.07 -2.49 -17.09
C SER A 337 -25.73 -1.21 -17.62
N ARG A 338 -24.95 -0.24 -18.14
CA ARG A 338 -25.42 1.13 -18.48
C ARG A 338 -26.68 1.16 -19.35
N ASP A 339 -26.76 0.28 -20.35
CA ASP A 339 -27.82 0.26 -21.34
C ASP A 339 -29.04 -0.60 -20.92
N VAL A 340 -28.94 -1.29 -19.78
CA VAL A 340 -29.97 -2.24 -19.31
C VAL A 340 -31.04 -1.55 -18.47
N GLY A 341 -30.84 -0.28 -18.10
CA GLY A 341 -31.78 0.49 -17.28
C GLY A 341 -31.79 0.10 -15.80
N ARG A 342 -31.06 -0.96 -15.42
CA ARG A 342 -30.78 -1.35 -14.03
C ARG A 342 -29.34 -1.85 -13.92
N GLU A 343 -28.71 -1.58 -12.79
CA GLU A 343 -27.39 -2.11 -12.46
C GLU A 343 -27.53 -3.51 -11.85
N LEU A 344 -26.81 -4.50 -12.39
CA LEU A 344 -26.79 -5.83 -11.79
C LEU A 344 -25.90 -5.88 -10.54
N PRO A 345 -26.29 -6.66 -9.52
CA PRO A 345 -25.39 -7.03 -8.43
C PRO A 345 -24.09 -7.64 -8.97
N ILE A 346 -22.97 -7.28 -8.35
CA ILE A 346 -21.63 -7.74 -8.78
C ILE A 346 -21.49 -9.27 -8.79
N ASN A 347 -22.14 -9.98 -7.87
CA ASN A 347 -22.13 -11.45 -7.85
C ASN A 347 -22.81 -12.05 -9.07
N ASP A 348 -23.84 -11.40 -9.60
CA ASP A 348 -24.55 -11.86 -10.79
C ASP A 348 -23.66 -11.66 -12.02
N VAL A 349 -23.02 -10.50 -12.14
CA VAL A 349 -22.05 -10.21 -13.21
C VAL A 349 -20.90 -11.24 -13.21
N ILE A 350 -20.31 -11.50 -12.04
CA ILE A 350 -19.26 -12.51 -11.88
C ILE A 350 -19.76 -13.90 -12.28
N SER A 351 -20.97 -14.28 -11.86
CA SER A 351 -21.56 -15.58 -12.18
C SER A 351 -21.83 -15.74 -13.68
N ILE A 352 -22.31 -14.69 -14.35
CA ILE A 352 -22.51 -14.68 -15.81
C ILE A 352 -21.18 -14.90 -16.52
N ILE A 353 -20.13 -14.15 -16.15
CA ILE A 353 -18.79 -14.26 -16.74
C ILE A 353 -18.21 -15.67 -16.55
N ARG A 354 -18.34 -16.24 -15.35
CA ARG A 354 -17.86 -17.61 -15.08
C ARG A 354 -18.62 -18.66 -15.89
N ARG A 355 -19.94 -18.52 -16.05
CA ARG A 355 -20.77 -19.45 -16.84
C ARG A 355 -20.39 -19.48 -18.31
N ILE A 356 -19.87 -18.38 -18.86
CA ILE A 356 -19.37 -18.32 -20.25
C ILE A 356 -17.89 -18.71 -20.38
N GLY A 357 -17.28 -19.26 -19.32
CA GLY A 357 -15.95 -19.87 -19.35
C GLY A 357 -14.77 -18.93 -19.07
N TYR A 358 -15.04 -17.70 -18.58
CA TYR A 358 -14.00 -16.71 -18.30
C TYR A 358 -13.75 -16.56 -16.80
N GLN A 359 -12.55 -16.07 -16.46
CA GLN A 359 -12.20 -15.74 -15.09
C GLN A 359 -12.92 -14.47 -14.64
N ALA A 360 -13.39 -14.45 -13.40
CA ALA A 360 -13.99 -13.25 -12.82
C ALA A 360 -13.78 -13.20 -11.30
N TYR A 361 -13.29 -12.07 -10.81
CA TYR A 361 -12.97 -11.83 -9.40
C TYR A 361 -13.47 -10.45 -8.98
N ARG A 362 -13.80 -10.28 -7.70
CA ARG A 362 -14.04 -8.95 -7.13
C ARG A 362 -12.72 -8.18 -7.07
N SER A 363 -12.81 -6.85 -7.09
CA SER A 363 -11.67 -5.98 -6.88
C SER A 363 -11.83 -5.16 -5.61
N HIS A 364 -10.83 -5.19 -4.72
CA HIS A 364 -10.86 -4.44 -3.47
C HIS A 364 -10.80 -2.91 -3.69
N PHE A 365 -10.31 -2.46 -4.86
CA PHE A 365 -10.23 -1.03 -5.20
C PHE A 365 -11.60 -0.35 -5.29
N HIS A 366 -12.67 -1.11 -5.53
CA HIS A 366 -14.00 -0.54 -5.66
C HIS A 366 -15.11 -1.55 -5.30
N PRO A 367 -16.15 -1.20 -4.52
CA PRO A 367 -17.23 -2.14 -4.15
C PRO A 367 -17.98 -2.76 -5.34
N LYS A 368 -17.99 -2.04 -6.47
CA LYS A 368 -18.57 -2.44 -7.76
C LYS A 368 -17.54 -2.94 -8.78
N GLY A 369 -16.29 -3.08 -8.34
CA GLY A 369 -15.14 -3.42 -9.18
C GLY A 369 -14.99 -4.92 -9.34
N PHE A 370 -14.75 -5.38 -10.57
CA PHE A 370 -14.42 -6.77 -10.87
C PHE A 370 -13.30 -6.85 -11.91
N ARG A 371 -12.50 -7.91 -11.86
CA ARG A 371 -11.46 -8.24 -12.85
C ARG A 371 -11.91 -9.44 -13.67
N THR A 372 -11.62 -9.43 -14.96
CA THR A 372 -11.94 -10.52 -15.88
C THR A 372 -11.05 -10.47 -17.11
N ASP A 373 -10.85 -11.63 -17.72
CA ASP A 373 -10.25 -11.84 -19.04
C ASP A 373 -11.30 -11.88 -20.18
N ALA A 374 -12.59 -11.71 -19.87
CA ALA A 374 -13.66 -11.61 -20.85
C ALA A 374 -13.67 -10.26 -21.60
N ASP A 375 -14.13 -10.28 -22.86
CA ASP A 375 -14.48 -9.06 -23.58
C ASP A 375 -15.71 -8.40 -22.95
N LEU A 376 -15.52 -7.19 -22.39
CA LEU A 376 -16.58 -6.45 -21.70
C LEU A 376 -17.74 -6.04 -22.62
N MET A 377 -17.53 -5.94 -23.94
CA MET A 377 -18.62 -5.73 -24.88
C MET A 377 -19.53 -6.95 -24.94
N ARG A 378 -18.95 -8.16 -25.01
CA ARG A 378 -19.70 -9.42 -24.94
C ARG A 378 -20.42 -9.58 -23.60
N VAL A 379 -19.76 -9.25 -22.49
CA VAL A 379 -20.40 -9.26 -21.16
C VAL A 379 -21.60 -8.33 -21.12
N ARG A 380 -21.45 -7.09 -21.62
CA ARG A 380 -22.55 -6.12 -21.71
C ARG A 380 -23.73 -6.65 -22.53
N ASP A 381 -23.46 -7.30 -23.67
CA ASP A 381 -24.51 -7.82 -24.54
C ASP A 381 -25.26 -9.00 -23.91
N LEU A 382 -24.58 -9.86 -23.14
CA LEU A 382 -25.23 -10.90 -22.34
C LEU A 382 -26.08 -10.33 -21.20
N VAL A 383 -25.56 -9.32 -20.51
CA VAL A 383 -26.31 -8.62 -19.44
C VAL A 383 -27.59 -7.99 -20.00
N LYS A 384 -27.59 -7.50 -21.25
CA LYS A 384 -28.79 -7.00 -21.94
C LYS A 384 -29.85 -8.06 -22.20
N GLN A 385 -29.45 -9.32 -22.41
CA GLN A 385 -30.38 -10.43 -22.70
C GLN A 385 -31.12 -10.94 -21.46
N LEU A 386 -30.68 -10.58 -20.24
CA LEU A 386 -31.36 -10.90 -18.99
C LEU A 386 -32.51 -9.95 -18.64
N LYS A 387 -33.10 -9.31 -19.68
CA LYS A 387 -34.29 -8.47 -19.57
C LYS A 387 -35.55 -9.30 -19.51
#